data_AF-A0A1I3UX86-F1
#
_entry.id   AF-A0A1I3UX86-F1
#
_cell.length_a   1.000
_cell.length_b   1.000
_cell.length_c   1.000
_cell.angle_alpha   90.00
_cell.angle_beta   90.00
_cell.angle_gamma   90.00
#
_symmetry.space_group_name_H-M   'P 1'
#
loop_
_entity.id
_entity.type
_entity.pdbx_description
1 polymer ?
#
loop_
_entity_poly.entity_id
_entity_poly.type
_entity_poly.pdbx_seq_one_letter_code
_entity_poly.pdbx_strand_id
1 'polypeptide(L)'
;MEKKTIILTRKIQVYVDCDDKAQKDAYYKQLYEWQLLAFQAANLIFTNLYVQDRVKDLIYFTDEVKVKLADRAKDAEGILNTSRMNTTYRVLSSKLLGKMPSEIFSNLNNSLTSVYNTERSVLERGEVIAELQTQHSAALFGQVVEVRGG
;
A
#
# COMPACT_ATOMS: atom_id res chain seq x y z
N MET A 1 24.15 -25.39 -4.16
CA MET A 1 24.34 -23.96 -4.52
C MET A 1 23.03 -23.25 -4.31
N GLU A 2 22.96 -22.34 -3.33
CA GLU A 2 21.78 -21.49 -3.12
C GLU A 2 21.50 -20.67 -4.38
N LYS A 3 20.25 -20.73 -4.89
CA LYS A 3 19.82 -19.90 -6.02
C LYS A 3 19.72 -18.45 -5.54
N LYS A 4 20.70 -17.64 -5.94
CA LYS A 4 20.71 -16.20 -5.70
C LYS A 4 19.57 -15.57 -6.51
N THR A 5 18.45 -15.28 -5.86
CA THR A 5 17.31 -14.59 -6.48
C THR A 5 17.67 -13.10 -6.58
N ILE A 6 17.88 -12.61 -7.80
CA ILE A 6 18.15 -11.20 -8.05
C ILE A 6 16.80 -10.50 -8.24
N ILE A 7 16.44 -9.60 -7.33
CA ILE A 7 15.25 -8.74 -7.48
C ILE A 7 15.65 -7.57 -8.38
N LEU A 8 15.09 -7.52 -9.60
CA LEU A 8 15.29 -6.42 -10.54
C LEU A 8 14.16 -5.41 -10.40
N THR A 9 14.43 -4.27 -9.75
CA THR A 9 13.50 -3.13 -9.74
C THR A 9 13.74 -2.29 -11.00
N ARG A 10 12.86 -2.43 -12.00
CA ARG A 10 12.97 -1.67 -13.26
C ARG A 10 11.98 -0.51 -13.26
N LYS A 11 12.45 0.66 -13.71
CA LYS A 11 11.58 1.81 -13.96
C LYS A 11 10.75 1.56 -15.21
N ILE A 12 9.43 1.62 -15.09
CA ILE A 12 8.51 1.52 -16.22
C ILE A 12 8.11 2.96 -16.60
N GLN A 13 8.37 3.36 -17.86
CA GLN A 13 7.92 4.63 -18.42
C GLN A 13 6.72 4.37 -19.32
N VAL A 14 5.62 5.07 -19.07
CA VAL A 14 4.46 5.06 -19.97
C VAL A 14 4.59 6.24 -20.90
N TYR A 15 4.79 5.96 -22.20
CA TYR A 15 4.74 6.97 -23.25
C TYR A 15 3.38 6.91 -23.92
N VAL A 16 2.67 8.04 -23.95
CA VAL A 16 1.39 8.14 -24.64
C VAL A 16 1.68 8.46 -26.11
N ASP A 17 1.47 7.47 -26.97
CA ASP A 17 1.55 7.63 -28.41
C ASP A 17 0.24 8.24 -28.94
N CYS A 18 0.26 9.56 -29.13
CA CYS A 18 -0.88 10.34 -29.58
C CYS A 18 -0.37 11.60 -30.28
N ASP A 19 -0.86 11.84 -31.50
CA ASP A 19 -0.50 13.00 -32.32
C ASP A 19 -1.24 14.27 -31.89
N ASP A 20 -2.44 14.13 -31.30
CA ASP A 20 -3.20 15.26 -30.78
C ASP A 20 -2.70 15.68 -29.39
N LYS A 21 -2.15 16.91 -29.33
CA LYS A 21 -1.64 17.50 -28.10
C LYS A 21 -2.70 17.58 -26.99
N ALA A 22 -3.94 17.96 -27.30
CA ALA A 22 -4.98 18.13 -26.28
C ALA A 22 -5.36 16.79 -25.64
N GLN A 23 -5.45 15.75 -26.46
CA GLN A 23 -5.74 14.39 -26.00
C GLN A 23 -4.56 13.80 -25.22
N LYS A 24 -3.32 14.05 -25.67
CA LYS A 24 -2.10 13.65 -24.96
C LYS A 24 -2.01 14.26 -23.56
N ASP A 25 -2.31 15.55 -23.42
CA ASP A 25 -2.31 16.24 -22.13
C ASP A 25 -3.38 15.66 -21.18
N ALA A 26 -4.57 15.32 -21.71
CA ALA A 26 -5.62 14.68 -20.92
C ALA A 26 -5.20 13.30 -20.39
N TYR A 27 -4.55 12.47 -21.22
CA TYR A 27 -4.04 11.17 -20.78
C TYR A 27 -2.96 11.30 -19.72
N TYR A 28 -2.01 12.23 -19.87
CA TYR A 28 -1.00 12.47 -18.85
C TYR A 28 -1.62 12.96 -17.53
N LYS A 29 -2.62 13.84 -17.59
CA LYS A 29 -3.35 14.28 -16.40
C LYS A 29 -3.97 13.10 -15.65
N GLN A 30 -4.64 12.20 -16.36
CA GLN A 30 -5.23 10.99 -15.78
C GLN A 30 -4.17 10.08 -15.15
N LEU A 31 -3.01 9.90 -15.80
CA LEU A 31 -1.90 9.11 -15.25
C LEU A 31 -1.35 9.73 -13.95
N TYR A 32 -1.20 11.06 -13.89
CA TYR A 32 -0.77 11.75 -12.68
C TYR A 32 -1.81 11.68 -11.55
N GLU A 33 -3.10 11.74 -11.88
CA GLU A 33 -4.17 11.53 -10.91
C GLU A 33 -4.13 10.12 -10.32
N TRP A 34 -3.96 9.09 -11.15
CA TRP A 34 -3.80 7.71 -10.68
C TRP A 34 -2.54 7.53 -9.84
N GLN A 35 -1.45 8.20 -10.19
CA GLN A 35 -0.23 8.19 -9.40
C GLN A 35 -0.48 8.78 -8.00
N LEU A 36 -1.14 9.92 -7.90
CA LEU A 36 -1.50 10.54 -6.63
C LEU A 36 -2.39 9.62 -5.79
N LEU A 37 -3.40 9.01 -6.40
CA LEU A 37 -4.28 8.06 -5.73
C LEU A 37 -3.53 6.80 -5.26
N ALA A 38 -2.55 6.32 -6.04
CA ALA A 38 -1.71 5.19 -5.65
C ALA A 38 -0.84 5.52 -4.42
N PHE A 39 -0.28 6.73 -4.32
CA PHE A 39 0.44 7.16 -3.12
C PHE A 39 -0.48 7.23 -1.89
N GLN A 40 -1.69 7.77 -2.05
CA GLN A 40 -2.68 7.81 -0.98
C GLN A 40 -3.09 6.40 -0.54
N ALA A 41 -3.26 5.49 -1.51
CA ALA A 41 -3.55 4.08 -1.26
C ALA A 41 -2.41 3.41 -0.48
N ALA A 42 -1.16 3.63 -0.87
CA ALA A 42 0.01 3.08 -0.21
C ALA A 42 0.08 3.48 1.27
N ASN A 43 -0.10 4.78 1.54
CA ASN A 43 -0.13 5.30 2.90
C ASN A 43 -1.26 4.65 3.71
N LEU A 44 -2.46 4.58 3.12
CA LEU A 44 -3.61 3.97 3.79
C LEU A 44 -3.39 2.49 4.09
N ILE A 45 -2.75 1.74 3.19
CA ILE A 45 -2.40 0.33 3.39
C ILE A 45 -1.46 0.20 4.60
N PHE A 46 -0.33 0.91 4.59
CA PHE A 46 0.65 0.81 5.67
C PHE A 46 0.07 1.23 7.02
N THR A 47 -0.68 2.34 7.07
CA THR A 47 -1.33 2.79 8.30
C THR A 47 -2.33 1.76 8.81
N ASN A 48 -3.16 1.18 7.94
CA ASN A 48 -4.13 0.15 8.35
C ASN A 48 -3.43 -1.09 8.90
N LEU A 49 -2.39 -1.58 8.23
CA LEU A 49 -1.62 -2.75 8.69
C LEU A 49 -0.95 -2.48 10.04
N TYR A 50 -0.32 -1.31 10.19
CA TYR A 50 0.32 -0.92 11.43
C TYR A 50 -0.68 -0.80 12.59
N VAL A 51 -1.83 -0.14 12.37
CA VAL A 51 -2.88 -0.02 13.38
C VAL A 51 -3.44 -1.39 13.74
N GLN A 52 -3.74 -2.24 12.76
CA GLN A 52 -4.26 -3.60 13.02
C GLN A 52 -3.28 -4.46 13.85
N ASP A 53 -1.98 -4.22 13.73
CA ASP A 53 -0.96 -4.90 14.53
C ASP A 53 -0.83 -4.33 15.94
N ARG A 54 -0.83 -3.00 16.08
CA ARG A 54 -0.60 -2.30 17.36
C ARG A 54 -1.85 -2.16 18.22
N VAL A 55 -3.05 -2.29 17.65
CA VAL A 55 -4.32 -2.10 18.38
C VAL A 55 -4.42 -3.01 19.61
N LYS A 56 -3.79 -4.19 19.59
CA LYS A 56 -3.79 -5.15 20.70
C LYS A 56 -2.92 -4.70 21.88
N ASP A 57 -1.91 -3.89 21.60
CA ASP A 57 -0.91 -3.42 22.56
C ASP A 57 -1.31 -2.07 23.19
N LEU A 58 -2.43 -1.48 22.76
CA LEU A 58 -2.93 -0.23 23.32
C LEU A 58 -3.45 -0.46 24.75
N ILE A 59 -2.71 0.09 25.72
CA ILE A 59 -2.96 0.00 27.18
C ILE A 59 -4.34 0.53 27.56
N TYR A 60 -4.95 1.36 26.72
CA TYR A 60 -6.28 1.92 26.95
C TYR A 60 -7.42 0.91 26.78
N PHE A 61 -7.22 -0.22 26.09
CA PHE A 61 -8.27 -1.23 25.96
C PHE A 61 -8.32 -2.13 27.19
N THR A 62 -9.50 -2.20 27.80
CA THR A 62 -9.81 -3.20 28.84
C THR A 62 -9.66 -4.61 28.25
N ASP A 63 -9.40 -5.61 29.10
CA ASP A 63 -9.22 -6.99 28.64
C ASP A 63 -10.46 -7.51 27.90
N GLU A 64 -11.65 -7.04 28.26
CA GLU A 64 -12.92 -7.31 27.56
C GLU A 64 -12.92 -6.83 26.09
N VAL A 65 -12.29 -5.68 25.82
CA VAL A 65 -12.17 -5.13 24.45
C VAL A 65 -11.12 -5.92 23.65
N LYS A 66 -10.04 -6.37 24.30
CA LYS A 66 -9.02 -7.22 23.65
C LYS A 66 -9.59 -8.58 23.24
N VAL A 67 -10.43 -9.19 24.07
CA VAL A 67 -11.16 -10.44 23.76
C VAL A 67 -12.04 -10.25 22.52
N LYS A 68 -12.79 -9.14 22.46
CA LYS A 68 -13.62 -8.79 21.29
C LYS A 68 -12.83 -8.51 20.01
N LEU A 69 -11.58 -8.06 20.09
CA LEU A 69 -10.72 -7.85 18.92
C LEU A 69 -10.08 -9.15 18.39
N ALA A 70 -10.37 -10.30 19.01
CA ALA A 70 -9.92 -11.59 18.50
C ALA A 70 -10.57 -11.91 17.14
N ASP A 71 -9.88 -12.77 16.39
CA ASP A 71 -10.43 -13.34 15.16
C ASP A 71 -11.62 -14.24 15.51
N ARG A 72 -12.77 -14.01 14.87
CA ARG A 72 -13.98 -14.80 15.11
C ARG A 72 -13.78 -16.30 14.85
N ALA A 73 -12.83 -16.66 13.99
CA ALA A 73 -12.48 -18.06 13.75
C ALA A 73 -11.68 -18.68 14.91
N LYS A 74 -11.11 -17.87 15.79
CA LYS A 74 -10.28 -18.29 16.94
C LYS A 74 -10.99 -18.11 18.28
N ASP A 75 -11.95 -17.18 18.35
CA ASP A 75 -12.75 -16.87 19.53
C ASP A 75 -14.21 -16.58 19.10
N ALA A 76 -15.17 -17.22 19.75
CA ALA A 76 -16.59 -17.04 19.44
C ALA A 76 -17.07 -15.61 19.72
N GLU A 77 -16.44 -14.90 20.66
CA GLU A 77 -16.72 -13.50 21.01
C GLU A 77 -15.89 -12.50 20.18
N GLY A 78 -15.07 -12.99 19.25
CA GLY A 78 -14.28 -12.19 18.33
C GLY A 78 -15.12 -11.44 17.29
N ILE A 79 -14.85 -10.15 17.11
CA ILE A 79 -15.56 -9.25 16.19
C ILE A 79 -14.90 -9.22 14.80
N LEU A 80 -13.61 -9.56 14.70
CA LEU A 80 -12.91 -9.58 13.41
C LEU A 80 -13.40 -10.77 12.56
N ASN A 81 -14.05 -10.48 11.44
CA ASN A 81 -14.68 -11.48 10.56
C ASN A 81 -13.99 -11.64 9.20
N THR A 82 -12.80 -11.04 9.04
CA THR A 82 -12.09 -11.00 7.76
C THR A 82 -10.59 -10.90 7.99
N SER A 83 -9.80 -11.34 7.00
CA SER A 83 -8.34 -11.21 7.04
C SER A 83 -7.89 -9.74 6.99
N ARG A 84 -6.71 -9.46 7.56
CA ARG A 84 -6.07 -8.12 7.55
C ARG A 84 -5.99 -7.52 6.14
N MET A 85 -5.53 -8.32 5.18
CA MET A 85 -5.41 -7.93 3.78
C MET A 85 -6.77 -7.58 3.16
N ASN A 86 -7.82 -8.35 3.47
CA ASN A 86 -9.16 -8.12 2.94
C ASN A 86 -9.83 -6.89 3.61
N THR A 87 -9.54 -6.61 4.89
CA THR A 87 -9.94 -5.36 5.53
C THR A 87 -9.36 -4.16 4.79
N THR A 88 -8.05 -4.17 4.54
CA THR A 88 -7.38 -3.09 3.81
C THR A 88 -7.94 -2.93 2.40
N TYR A 89 -8.18 -4.04 1.69
CA TYR A 89 -8.82 -4.01 0.37
C TYR A 89 -10.21 -3.36 0.39
N ARG A 90 -11.06 -3.70 1.37
CA ARG A 90 -12.41 -3.09 1.50
C ARG A 90 -12.32 -1.59 1.75
N VAL A 91 -11.38 -1.15 2.58
CA VAL A 91 -11.12 0.27 2.84
C VAL A 91 -10.70 0.98 1.55
N LEU A 92 -9.78 0.41 0.78
CA LEU A 92 -9.34 0.97 -0.51
C LEU A 92 -10.49 1.03 -1.52
N SER A 93 -11.21 -0.08 -1.69
CA SER A 93 -12.33 -0.17 -2.63
C SER A 93 -13.40 0.89 -2.33
N SER A 94 -13.75 1.09 -1.06
CA SER A 94 -14.73 2.13 -0.67
C SER A 94 -14.31 3.57 -1.05
N LYS A 95 -13.01 3.83 -1.20
CA LYS A 95 -12.46 5.18 -1.46
C LYS A 95 -12.05 5.42 -2.91
N LEU A 96 -11.60 4.36 -3.60
CA LEU A 96 -10.87 4.44 -4.86
C LEU A 96 -11.59 3.76 -6.03
N LEU A 97 -12.59 2.91 -5.76
CA LEU A 97 -13.38 2.28 -6.82
C LEU A 97 -14.07 3.38 -7.66
N GLY A 98 -13.95 3.27 -8.98
CA GLY A 98 -14.46 4.28 -9.93
C GLY A 98 -13.55 5.49 -10.14
N LYS A 99 -12.48 5.67 -9.35
CA LYS A 99 -11.49 6.76 -9.53
C LYS A 99 -10.21 6.29 -10.21
N MET A 100 -9.85 5.03 -10.03
CA MET A 100 -8.73 4.37 -10.69
C MET A 100 -9.04 2.89 -10.93
N PRO A 101 -8.36 2.23 -11.89
CA PRO A 101 -8.48 0.80 -12.12
C PRO A 101 -8.23 -0.01 -10.84
N SER A 102 -9.08 -1.00 -10.59
CA SER A 102 -9.04 -1.83 -9.38
C SER A 102 -7.75 -2.60 -9.22
N GLU A 103 -7.14 -2.97 -10.33
CA GLU A 103 -5.95 -3.79 -10.44
C GLU A 103 -4.76 -3.06 -9.83
N ILE A 104 -4.69 -1.73 -9.96
CA ILE A 104 -3.60 -0.92 -9.42
C ILE A 104 -3.60 -1.03 -7.88
N PHE A 105 -4.72 -0.70 -7.22
CA PHE A 105 -4.76 -0.73 -5.76
C PHE A 105 -4.83 -2.15 -5.19
N SER A 106 -5.34 -3.13 -5.93
CA SER A 106 -5.32 -4.55 -5.53
C SER A 106 -3.90 -5.10 -5.51
N ASN A 107 -3.12 -4.85 -6.57
CA ASN A 107 -1.72 -5.27 -6.66
C ASN A 107 -0.85 -4.53 -5.65
N LEU A 108 -1.13 -3.25 -5.41
CA LEU A 108 -0.48 -2.46 -4.39
C LEU A 108 -0.74 -3.04 -2.98
N ASN A 109 -1.99 -3.39 -2.67
CA ASN A 109 -2.36 -4.00 -1.38
C ASN A 109 -1.60 -5.31 -1.15
N ASN A 110 -1.52 -6.19 -2.15
CA ASN A 110 -0.81 -7.45 -2.06
C ASN A 110 0.70 -7.23 -1.83
N SER A 111 1.32 -6.38 -2.67
CA SER A 111 2.75 -6.09 -2.61
C SER A 111 3.15 -5.46 -1.28
N LEU A 112 2.44 -4.41 -0.85
CA LEU A 112 2.77 -3.70 0.39
C LEU A 112 2.45 -4.51 1.64
N THR A 113 1.44 -5.37 1.62
CA THR A 113 1.21 -6.32 2.71
C THR A 113 2.38 -7.30 2.85
N SER A 114 2.93 -7.79 1.73
CA SER A 114 4.13 -8.64 1.77
C SER A 114 5.33 -7.90 2.34
N VAL A 115 5.60 -6.67 1.87
CA VAL A 115 6.68 -5.82 2.38
C VAL A 115 6.52 -5.59 3.87
N TYR A 116 5.33 -5.16 4.31
CA TYR A 116 5.04 -4.92 5.70
C TYR A 116 5.29 -6.16 6.57
N ASN A 117 4.89 -7.35 6.12
CA ASN A 117 5.12 -8.58 6.87
C ASN A 117 6.61 -8.93 7.03
N THR A 118 7.43 -8.68 6.00
CA THR A 118 8.89 -8.88 6.05
C THR A 118 9.54 -7.88 7.01
N GLU A 119 9.14 -6.61 6.92
CA GLU A 119 9.73 -5.50 7.68
C GLU A 119 9.11 -5.33 9.08
N ARG A 120 8.12 -6.16 9.44
CA ARG A 120 7.35 -6.03 10.67
C ARG A 120 8.23 -5.95 11.93
N SER A 121 9.28 -6.76 11.99
CA SER A 121 10.17 -6.78 13.16
C SER A 121 10.97 -5.48 13.31
N VAL A 122 11.33 -4.82 12.20
CA VAL A 122 12.02 -3.52 12.18
C VAL A 122 11.08 -2.44 12.69
N LEU A 123 9.82 -2.44 12.22
CA LEU A 123 8.77 -1.52 12.66
C LEU A 123 8.47 -1.65 14.15
N GLU A 124 8.52 -2.87 14.69
CA GLU A 124 8.32 -3.14 16.13
C GLU A 124 9.44 -2.58 17.01
N ARG A 125 10.67 -2.46 16.49
CA ARG A 125 11.80 -1.86 17.20
C ARG A 125 11.84 -0.33 17.12
N GLY A 126 10.93 0.28 16.36
CA GLY A 126 10.91 1.74 16.14
C GLY A 126 12.03 2.24 15.23
N GLU A 127 12.71 1.33 14.51
CA GLU A 127 13.70 1.66 13.50
C GLU A 127 12.95 2.28 12.29
N VAL A 128 13.37 3.47 11.89
CA VAL A 128 12.57 4.48 11.16
C VAL A 128 11.86 3.97 9.89
N ILE A 129 10.56 4.27 9.82
CA ILE A 129 9.62 3.89 8.73
C ILE A 129 9.79 4.74 7.46
N ALA A 130 10.36 5.95 7.60
CA ALA A 130 10.44 6.93 6.53
C ALA A 130 11.29 6.44 5.33
N GLU A 131 12.38 5.71 5.58
CA GLU A 131 13.21 5.15 4.51
C GLU A 131 12.53 3.98 3.78
N LEU A 132 11.77 3.14 4.47
CA LEU A 132 11.04 2.01 3.87
C LEU A 132 9.83 2.48 3.04
N GLN A 133 9.08 3.46 3.55
CA GLN A 133 7.98 4.08 2.79
C GLN A 133 8.53 4.83 1.57
N THR A 134 9.65 5.53 1.71
CA THR A 134 10.27 6.24 0.58
C THR A 134 10.88 5.26 -0.42
N GLN A 135 11.62 4.22 0.01
CA GLN A 135 12.23 3.24 -0.89
C GLN A 135 11.20 2.38 -1.64
N HIS A 136 10.11 1.96 -1.00
CA HIS A 136 9.09 1.14 -1.69
C HIS A 136 8.11 1.96 -2.53
N SER A 137 7.75 3.17 -2.09
CA SER A 137 6.94 4.09 -2.89
C SER A 137 7.76 4.69 -4.05
N ALA A 138 9.06 4.94 -3.85
CA ALA A 138 9.99 5.32 -4.92
C ALA A 138 10.38 4.13 -5.82
N ALA A 139 10.42 2.90 -5.32
CA ALA A 139 10.56 1.71 -6.17
C ALA A 139 9.33 1.52 -7.08
N LEU A 140 8.16 1.98 -6.63
CA LEU A 140 6.93 1.98 -7.43
C LEU A 140 6.79 3.23 -8.33
N PHE A 141 7.35 4.39 -7.96
CA PHE A 141 7.08 5.67 -8.66
C PHE A 141 8.20 6.74 -8.70
N GLY A 142 9.36 6.50 -8.11
CA GLY A 142 10.43 7.47 -7.85
C GLY A 142 11.27 7.93 -9.03
N GLN A 143 10.74 7.91 -10.26
CA GLN A 143 11.41 8.55 -11.39
C GLN A 143 10.43 9.35 -12.27
N VAL A 144 9.47 10.03 -11.65
CA VAL A 144 8.59 10.98 -12.34
C VAL A 144 9.14 12.41 -12.32
N VAL A 145 10.22 12.73 -11.60
CA VAL A 145 10.77 14.09 -11.59
C VAL A 145 12.29 14.10 -11.71
N GLU A 146 12.81 14.14 -12.94
CA GLU A 146 14.00 14.95 -13.24
C GLU A 146 13.84 15.47 -14.67
N VAL A 147 13.17 16.62 -14.79
CA VAL A 147 13.25 17.47 -15.98
C VAL A 147 14.64 18.11 -15.93
N ARG A 148 15.60 17.55 -16.66
CA ARG A 148 16.73 18.33 -17.16
C ARG A 148 16.40 18.76 -18.56
N GLY A 149 16.13 20.07 -18.69
CA GLY A 149 15.96 20.74 -19.96
C GLY A 149 17.16 20.51 -20.87
N GLY A 150 16.86 20.17 -22.11
CA GLY A 150 17.71 20.50 -23.25
C GLY A 150 17.45 21.94 -23.69
#